data_AF-A0A8T5ZMI8-F1
#
_entry.id   AF-A0A8T5ZMI8-F1
#
_cell.length_a   1.000
_cell.length_b   1.000
_cell.length_c   1.000
_cell.angle_alpha   90.00
_cell.angle_beta   90.00
_cell.angle_gamma   90.00
#
_symmetry.space_group_name_H-M   'P 1'
#
loop_
_entity.id
_entity.type
_entity.pdbx_description
1 polymer ?
#
loop_
_entity_poly.entity_id
_entity_poly.type
_entity_poly.pdbx_seq_one_letter_code
_entity_poly.pdbx_strand_id
1 'polypeptide(L)'
;PGLQVQNRQNYAQDLQLSIRGFGSRSTYGIRGIRLYVDGIPATMPDGQGQTSNIDLSSVQNVEVLRGPFSALYGNASGGVMNVTTQTGQQPPTIEASSYYGSFGSWRYGLKATGATGDGTQPGDVDYTVSTTRFTTHGYRDHSGAQKNLANAKLGVRIDEASKLSLIFNSVDIKADDPGGLTKAEWKANPQQAPRAEQYDTRKTIKQTQAGLRYERSLSSRDDMSVMMYAGERETTQYQSIPMAPQLNPSHAGGV
;
A
#
# COMPACT_ATOMS: atom_id res chain seq x y z
N PRO A 1 6.50 11.05 16.32
CA PRO A 1 7.91 10.83 16.77
C PRO A 1 8.20 9.33 16.95
N GLY A 2 9.39 8.86 16.55
CA GLY A 2 9.75 7.43 16.62
C GLY A 2 9.19 6.53 15.50
N LEU A 3 8.50 7.13 14.52
CA LEU A 3 8.23 6.53 13.22
C LEU A 3 9.23 7.15 12.23
N GLN A 4 9.95 6.31 11.50
CA GLN A 4 10.85 6.72 10.43
C GLN A 4 10.31 6.17 9.12
N VAL A 5 10.05 7.08 8.18
CA VAL A 5 9.58 6.76 6.82
C VAL A 5 10.48 7.49 5.83
N GLN A 6 11.06 6.75 4.89
CA GLN A 6 11.88 7.31 3.81
C GLN A 6 11.39 6.76 2.48
N ASN A 7 11.10 7.68 1.55
CA ASN A 7 10.75 7.32 0.18
C ASN A 7 12.02 7.02 -0.61
N ARG A 8 12.16 5.79 -1.11
CA ARG A 8 13.29 5.38 -1.96
C ARG A 8 13.24 5.98 -3.37
N GLN A 9 12.09 6.52 -3.78
CA GLN A 9 11.78 6.91 -5.17
C GLN A 9 12.02 5.77 -6.18
N ASN A 10 11.83 4.53 -5.74
CA ASN A 10 11.95 3.32 -6.54
C ASN A 10 10.67 2.51 -6.32
N TYR A 11 9.81 2.47 -7.34
CA TYR A 11 8.48 1.84 -7.27
C TYR A 11 8.52 0.34 -7.49
N ALA A 12 9.68 -0.23 -7.83
CA ALA A 12 9.93 -1.66 -7.80
C ALA A 12 10.25 -2.17 -6.37
N GLN A 13 10.32 -1.29 -5.37
CA GLN A 13 10.58 -1.61 -3.97
C GLN A 13 9.60 -0.88 -3.04
N ASP A 14 9.53 -1.29 -1.78
CA ASP A 14 8.67 -0.66 -0.78
C ASP A 14 9.31 0.59 -0.16
N LEU A 15 8.54 1.35 0.63
CA LEU A 15 9.08 2.42 1.46
C LEU A 15 10.01 1.85 2.55
N GLN A 16 11.02 2.62 2.95
CA GLN A 16 11.77 2.30 4.18
C GLN A 16 10.95 2.76 5.37
N LEU A 17 10.28 1.81 6.02
CA LEU A 17 9.39 2.09 7.15
C LEU A 17 9.90 1.37 8.40
N SER A 18 10.06 2.10 9.50
CA SER A 18 10.38 1.52 10.80
C SER A 18 9.75 2.28 11.96
N ILE A 19 9.43 1.57 13.05
CA ILE A 19 8.87 2.13 14.28
C ILE A 19 9.81 1.77 15.42
N ARG A 20 10.43 2.78 16.05
CA ARG A 20 11.40 2.61 17.15
C ARG A 20 12.49 1.54 16.86
N GLY A 21 12.97 1.49 15.61
CA GLY A 21 13.98 0.54 15.14
C GLY A 21 13.44 -0.79 14.61
N PHE A 22 12.18 -1.15 14.91
CA PHE A 22 11.55 -2.34 14.31
C PHE A 22 11.36 -2.14 12.81
N GLY A 23 11.89 -3.06 12.00
CA GLY A 23 11.88 -3.02 10.53
C GLY A 23 13.07 -2.35 9.86
N SER A 24 13.95 -1.69 10.63
CA SER A 24 15.16 -1.02 10.12
C SER A 24 16.14 -1.93 9.37
N ARG A 25 16.16 -3.23 9.67
CA ARG A 25 17.05 -4.22 9.01
C ARG A 25 16.48 -4.79 7.72
N SER A 26 15.26 -4.40 7.32
CA SER A 26 14.64 -4.92 6.10
C SER A 26 15.27 -4.29 4.86
N THR A 27 15.85 -5.12 3.99
CA THR A 27 16.63 -4.66 2.84
C THR A 27 15.75 -4.15 1.69
N TYR A 28 14.67 -4.88 1.35
CA TYR A 28 13.86 -4.63 0.15
C TYR A 28 12.39 -4.29 0.49
N GLY A 29 11.74 -5.13 1.30
CA GLY A 29 10.36 -4.93 1.74
C GLY A 29 10.25 -4.26 3.11
N ILE A 30 9.08 -4.40 3.73
CA ILE A 30 8.84 -4.01 5.13
C ILE A 30 8.78 -5.27 5.99
N ARG A 31 9.35 -5.25 7.18
CA ARG A 31 9.30 -6.38 8.11
C ARG A 31 9.26 -5.90 9.56
N GLY A 32 8.71 -6.69 10.48
CA GLY A 32 8.78 -6.40 11.92
C GLY A 32 7.81 -5.32 12.43
N ILE A 33 6.88 -4.89 11.59
CA ILE A 33 5.75 -4.03 11.95
C ILE A 33 4.48 -4.58 11.29
N ARG A 34 3.31 -4.19 11.81
CA ARG A 34 2.00 -4.54 11.24
C ARG A 34 1.40 -3.36 10.48
N LEU A 35 0.87 -3.64 9.30
CA LEU A 35 0.19 -2.68 8.44
C LEU A 35 -1.19 -3.19 8.09
N TYR A 36 -2.19 -2.34 8.23
CA TYR A 36 -3.58 -2.60 7.85
C TYR A 36 -4.09 -1.47 6.96
N VAL A 37 -4.85 -1.83 5.93
CA VAL A 37 -5.60 -0.90 5.07
C VAL A 37 -7.05 -1.33 5.11
N ASP A 38 -7.92 -0.52 5.72
CA ASP A 38 -9.33 -0.83 6.01
C ASP A 38 -9.50 -2.19 6.72
N GLY A 39 -8.60 -2.50 7.64
CA GLY A 39 -8.60 -3.78 8.37
C GLY A 39 -8.06 -4.99 7.57
N ILE A 40 -7.74 -4.83 6.28
CA ILE A 40 -7.07 -5.86 5.48
C ILE A 40 -5.56 -5.79 5.78
N PRO A 41 -4.90 -6.89 6.18
CA PRO A 41 -3.48 -6.88 6.48
C PRO A 41 -2.65 -6.68 5.20
N ALA A 42 -1.79 -5.66 5.20
CA ALA A 42 -0.75 -5.46 4.19
C ALA A 42 0.56 -6.16 4.56
N THR A 43 0.66 -6.71 5.77
CA THR A 43 1.74 -7.55 6.29
C THR A 43 1.28 -9.00 6.45
N MET A 44 1.97 -9.93 5.79
CA MET A 44 1.69 -11.35 5.78
C MET A 44 2.00 -12.04 7.12
N PRO A 45 1.55 -13.29 7.34
CA PRO A 45 1.78 -14.01 8.60
C PRO A 45 3.26 -14.17 8.99
N ASP A 46 4.14 -14.31 8.01
CA ASP A 46 5.62 -14.40 8.16
C ASP A 46 6.29 -13.06 8.51
N GLY A 47 5.50 -11.97 8.54
CA GLY A 47 5.90 -10.63 8.91
C GLY A 47 6.40 -9.77 7.74
N GLN A 48 6.40 -10.27 6.50
CA GLN A 48 6.73 -9.46 5.32
C GLN A 48 5.54 -8.57 4.94
N GLY A 49 5.79 -7.29 4.68
CA GLY A 49 4.77 -6.31 4.32
C GLY A 49 5.12 -5.50 3.09
N GLN A 50 4.08 -4.87 2.54
CA GLN A 50 4.17 -4.00 1.37
C GLN A 50 3.33 -2.73 1.58
N THR A 51 3.64 -1.67 0.83
CA THR A 51 3.00 -0.34 0.94
C THR A 51 2.32 0.13 -0.33
N SER A 52 2.39 -0.65 -1.41
CA SER A 52 1.93 -0.25 -2.73
C SER A 52 0.43 -0.02 -2.80
N ASN A 53 -0.36 -0.69 -1.96
CA ASN A 53 -1.82 -0.68 -2.04
C ASN A 53 -2.51 0.53 -1.38
N ILE A 54 -1.76 1.50 -0.83
CA ILE A 54 -2.33 2.69 -0.19
C ILE A 54 -2.57 3.78 -1.23
N ASP A 55 -3.84 4.14 -1.46
CA ASP A 55 -4.24 5.28 -2.29
C ASP A 55 -4.43 6.55 -1.46
N LEU A 56 -3.43 7.44 -1.46
CA LEU A 56 -3.46 8.67 -0.65
C LEU A 56 -4.61 9.62 -1.02
N SER A 57 -5.20 9.52 -2.22
CA SER A 57 -6.32 10.38 -2.64
C SER A 57 -7.63 10.07 -1.90
N SER A 58 -7.75 8.89 -1.29
CA SER A 58 -8.96 8.41 -0.63
C SER A 58 -8.77 8.07 0.85
N VAL A 59 -7.62 8.39 1.46
CA VAL A 59 -7.36 8.15 2.89
C VAL A 59 -8.11 9.17 3.76
N GLN A 60 -8.78 8.68 4.81
CA GLN A 60 -9.34 9.51 5.89
C GLN A 60 -8.27 9.84 6.93
N ASN A 61 -7.63 8.81 7.47
CA ASN A 61 -6.63 8.94 8.51
C ASN A 61 -5.63 7.77 8.48
N VAL A 62 -4.48 8.00 9.12
CA VAL A 62 -3.46 6.99 9.38
C VAL A 62 -3.15 7.00 10.87
N GLU A 63 -3.48 5.91 11.55
CA GLU A 63 -3.23 5.73 12.98
C GLU A 63 -1.98 4.90 13.19
N VAL A 64 -1.14 5.33 14.14
CA VAL A 64 0.13 4.65 14.43
C VAL A 64 0.21 4.34 15.91
N LEU A 65 0.08 3.05 16.25
CA LEU A 65 0.24 2.53 17.59
C LEU A 65 1.66 2.00 17.77
N ARG A 66 2.39 2.62 18.70
CA ARG A 66 3.80 2.33 18.98
C ARG A 66 3.98 1.87 20.43
N GLY A 67 4.86 0.89 20.65
CA GLY A 67 5.16 0.36 21.99
C GLY A 67 4.46 -0.96 22.30
N PRO A 68 4.47 -1.41 23.57
CA PRO A 68 4.16 -2.80 23.93
C PRO A 68 2.78 -3.31 23.48
N PHE A 69 1.76 -2.45 23.49
CA PHE A 69 0.40 -2.81 23.05
C PHE A 69 0.29 -3.19 21.57
N SER A 70 1.29 -2.84 20.75
CA SER A 70 1.32 -3.30 19.34
C SER A 70 1.38 -4.82 19.22
N ALA A 71 1.91 -5.52 20.22
CA ALA A 71 1.95 -6.98 20.25
C ALA A 71 0.57 -7.64 20.19
N LEU A 72 -0.51 -6.93 20.55
CA LEU A 72 -1.89 -7.44 20.46
C LEU A 72 -2.36 -7.66 19.01
N TYR A 73 -1.69 -7.03 18.03
CA TYR A 73 -2.05 -7.11 16.61
C TYR A 73 -1.27 -8.19 15.85
N GLY A 74 -0.73 -9.18 16.57
CA GLY A 74 -0.17 -10.40 16.00
C GLY A 74 1.36 -10.44 15.93
N ASN A 75 1.88 -11.48 15.26
CA ASN A 75 3.32 -11.75 15.15
C ASN A 75 4.07 -10.56 14.52
N ALA A 76 5.34 -10.36 14.89
CA ALA A 76 6.22 -9.34 14.30
C ALA A 76 5.63 -7.91 14.34
N SER A 77 4.92 -7.56 15.42
CA SER A 77 4.30 -6.25 15.61
C SER A 77 5.10 -5.40 16.61
N GLY A 78 6.23 -4.84 16.17
CA GLY A 78 6.96 -3.83 16.94
C GLY A 78 6.27 -2.45 16.95
N GLY A 79 5.27 -2.31 16.09
CA GLY A 79 4.37 -1.17 15.93
C GLY A 79 3.29 -1.53 14.91
N VAL A 80 2.13 -0.88 15.03
CA VAL A 80 0.99 -1.06 14.12
C VAL A 80 0.72 0.26 13.44
N MET A 81 0.49 0.21 12.14
CA MET A 81 -0.04 1.32 11.37
C MET A 81 -1.34 0.88 10.70
N ASN A 82 -2.40 1.62 10.94
CA ASN A 82 -3.74 1.36 10.41
C ASN A 82 -4.17 2.53 9.53
N VAL A 83 -4.45 2.23 8.27
CA VAL A 83 -4.90 3.21 7.28
C VAL A 83 -6.39 2.99 7.06
N THR A 84 -7.18 4.05 7.16
CA THR A 84 -8.63 3.98 6.94
C THR A 84 -9.00 4.87 5.77
N THR A 85 -9.77 4.34 4.82
CA THR A 85 -10.33 5.09 3.70
C THR A 85 -11.56 5.89 4.11
N GLN A 86 -11.75 7.04 3.45
CA GLN A 86 -12.88 7.94 3.63
C GLN A 86 -14.22 7.17 3.57
N THR A 87 -15.13 7.57 4.45
CA THR A 87 -16.53 7.12 4.41
C THR A 87 -17.34 8.21 3.70
N GLY A 88 -18.18 7.82 2.76
CA GLY A 88 -19.03 8.75 2.04
C GLY A 88 -20.07 9.43 2.94
N GLN A 89 -20.40 10.68 2.63
CA GLN A 89 -21.39 11.48 3.36
C GLN A 89 -22.12 12.42 2.40
N GLN A 90 -23.23 13.01 2.85
CA GLN A 90 -23.95 14.03 2.08
C GLN A 90 -23.19 15.37 2.07
N PRO A 91 -23.26 16.16 0.97
CA PRO A 91 -23.81 15.80 -0.33
C PRO A 91 -22.83 14.92 -1.15
N PRO A 92 -23.28 14.20 -2.19
CA PRO A 92 -22.40 13.58 -3.17
C PRO A 92 -21.44 14.59 -3.79
N THR A 93 -20.16 14.25 -3.80
CA THR A 93 -19.09 15.07 -4.36
C THR A 93 -18.22 14.27 -5.31
N ILE A 94 -17.71 14.96 -6.32
CA ILE A 94 -16.72 14.44 -7.25
C ILE A 94 -15.50 15.35 -7.18
N GLU A 95 -14.34 14.76 -6.95
CA GLU A 95 -13.05 15.43 -6.90
C GLU A 95 -12.19 14.91 -8.07
N ALA A 96 -11.74 15.82 -8.92
CA ALA A 96 -10.69 15.56 -9.90
C ALA A 96 -9.39 16.14 -9.37
N SER A 97 -8.35 15.32 -9.27
CA SER A 97 -7.03 15.73 -8.81
C SER A 97 -5.99 15.54 -9.91
N SER A 98 -5.05 16.47 -10.00
CA SER A 98 -3.91 16.38 -10.89
C SER A 98 -2.66 16.94 -10.22
N TYR A 99 -1.50 16.40 -10.59
CA TYR A 99 -0.20 16.80 -10.10
C TYR A 99 0.84 16.58 -11.19
N TYR A 100 1.73 17.55 -11.34
CA TYR A 100 2.88 17.48 -12.23
C TYR A 100 4.12 17.91 -11.44
N GLY A 101 5.23 17.20 -11.62
CA GLY A 101 6.48 17.43 -10.92
C GLY A 101 7.69 17.14 -11.80
N SER A 102 8.86 17.45 -11.26
CA SER A 102 10.15 17.21 -11.92
C SER A 102 10.33 15.74 -12.35
N PHE A 103 11.27 15.53 -13.27
CA PHE A 103 11.63 14.19 -13.78
C PHE A 103 10.49 13.50 -14.52
N GLY A 104 9.69 14.29 -15.25
CA GLY A 104 8.55 13.81 -16.04
C GLY A 104 7.53 13.06 -15.20
N SER A 105 7.36 13.44 -13.93
CA SER A 105 6.44 12.80 -12.99
C SER A 105 5.09 13.48 -13.04
N TRP A 106 4.03 12.71 -13.24
CA TRP A 106 2.67 13.23 -13.19
C TRP A 106 1.69 12.21 -12.64
N ARG A 107 0.64 12.72 -12.00
CA ARG A 107 -0.43 11.95 -11.38
C ARG A 107 -1.75 12.61 -11.68
N TYR A 108 -2.78 11.82 -11.91
CA TYR A 108 -4.15 12.29 -11.90
C TYR A 108 -5.05 11.25 -11.27
N GLY A 109 -6.22 11.69 -10.84
CA GLY A 109 -7.19 10.81 -10.23
C GLY A 109 -8.57 11.42 -10.16
N LEU A 110 -9.55 10.53 -10.06
CA LEU A 110 -10.95 10.86 -9.84
C LEU A 110 -11.36 10.17 -8.55
N LYS A 111 -12.09 10.91 -7.72
CA LYS A 111 -12.74 10.39 -6.52
C LYS A 111 -14.19 10.80 -6.54
N ALA A 112 -15.09 9.85 -6.39
CA ALA A 112 -16.51 10.08 -6.19
C ALA A 112 -16.88 9.57 -4.80
N THR A 113 -17.46 10.43 -3.97
CA THR A 113 -17.82 10.09 -2.60
C THR A 113 -19.17 10.69 -2.24
N GLY A 114 -20.02 9.95 -1.53
CA GLY A 114 -21.37 10.40 -1.22
C GLY A 114 -22.11 9.43 -0.32
N ALA A 115 -23.32 9.82 0.06
CA ALA A 115 -24.28 8.94 0.73
C ALA A 115 -25.67 9.16 0.16
N THR A 116 -26.60 8.23 0.43
CA THR A 116 -28.02 8.37 0.07
C THR A 116 -28.84 9.04 1.18
N GLY A 117 -28.34 9.02 2.42
CA GLY A 117 -28.99 9.60 3.59
C GLY A 117 -27.99 10.17 4.59
N ASP A 118 -28.45 10.47 5.81
CA ASP A 118 -27.64 11.03 6.89
C ASP A 118 -26.82 9.96 7.64
N GLY A 119 -27.00 8.69 7.29
CA GLY A 119 -26.30 7.54 7.87
C GLY A 119 -27.01 6.95 9.10
N THR A 120 -28.17 7.47 9.47
CA THR A 120 -28.91 7.01 10.66
C THR A 120 -29.98 5.97 10.33
N GLN A 121 -30.47 5.91 9.09
CA GLN A 121 -31.64 5.10 8.74
C GLN A 121 -31.27 3.75 8.12
N PRO A 122 -32.07 2.69 8.35
CA PRO A 122 -31.98 1.45 7.58
C PRO A 122 -32.13 1.73 6.08
N GLY A 123 -31.23 1.16 5.27
CA GLY A 123 -31.18 1.40 3.83
C GLY A 123 -30.27 2.56 3.41
N ASP A 124 -29.73 3.35 4.35
CA ASP A 124 -28.73 4.35 4.01
C ASP A 124 -27.46 3.68 3.46
N VAL A 125 -27.02 4.15 2.30
CA VAL A 125 -25.82 3.70 1.60
C VAL A 125 -24.80 4.83 1.59
N ASP A 126 -23.56 4.51 1.92
CA ASP A 126 -22.41 5.38 1.75
C ASP A 126 -21.42 4.77 0.76
N TYR A 127 -20.75 5.63 -0.01
CA TYR A 127 -19.77 5.19 -0.99
C TYR A 127 -18.60 6.15 -1.10
N THR A 128 -17.42 5.59 -1.29
CA THR A 128 -16.21 6.30 -1.70
C THR A 128 -15.50 5.42 -2.72
N VAL A 129 -15.33 5.94 -3.94
CA VAL A 129 -14.60 5.28 -5.03
C VAL A 129 -13.51 6.22 -5.50
N SER A 130 -12.28 5.73 -5.62
CA SER A 130 -11.16 6.49 -6.15
C SER A 130 -10.34 5.66 -7.13
N THR A 131 -9.91 6.32 -8.19
CA THR A 131 -8.93 5.78 -9.14
C THR A 131 -7.83 6.80 -9.34
N THR A 132 -6.58 6.35 -9.32
CA THR A 132 -5.44 7.20 -9.59
C THR A 132 -4.48 6.52 -10.56
N ARG A 133 -3.89 7.33 -11.44
CA ARG A 133 -2.80 6.92 -12.32
C ARG A 133 -1.62 7.84 -12.09
N PHE A 134 -0.47 7.25 -11.85
CA PHE A 134 0.81 7.91 -11.67
C PHE A 134 1.81 7.33 -12.67
N THR A 135 2.64 8.20 -13.25
CA THR A 135 3.80 7.79 -14.03
C THR A 135 4.96 8.75 -13.82
N THR A 136 6.18 8.27 -13.96
CA THR A 136 7.40 9.05 -13.88
C THR A 136 8.45 8.52 -14.84
N HIS A 137 9.30 9.42 -15.34
CA HIS A 137 10.49 9.06 -16.11
C HIS A 137 11.69 8.77 -15.20
N GLY A 138 11.57 9.01 -13.89
CA GLY A 138 12.61 8.74 -12.91
C GLY A 138 13.67 9.86 -12.81
N TYR A 139 14.19 10.08 -11.60
CA TYR A 139 15.32 11.00 -11.39
C TYR A 139 16.67 10.39 -11.80
N ARG A 140 16.80 9.07 -11.60
CA ARG A 140 17.98 8.27 -11.96
C ARG A 140 17.71 7.52 -13.25
N ASP A 141 18.78 7.08 -13.90
CA ASP A 141 18.69 6.18 -15.05
C ASP A 141 17.98 4.87 -14.62
N HIS A 142 17.20 4.28 -15.53
CA HIS A 142 16.46 3.02 -15.29
C HIS A 142 15.53 3.06 -14.06
N SER A 143 14.84 4.19 -13.86
CA SER A 143 13.95 4.44 -12.71
C SER A 143 12.53 4.84 -13.11
N GLY A 144 12.14 4.60 -14.36
CA GLY A 144 10.79 4.84 -14.85
C GLY A 144 9.77 3.97 -14.13
N ALA A 145 8.57 4.50 -13.90
CA ALA A 145 7.52 3.72 -13.25
C ALA A 145 6.12 4.17 -13.66
N GLN A 146 5.21 3.21 -13.69
CA GLN A 146 3.78 3.39 -13.88
C GLN A 146 3.05 2.69 -12.73
N LYS A 147 2.13 3.40 -12.09
CA LYS A 147 1.33 2.88 -10.98
C LYS A 147 -0.12 3.30 -11.16
N ASN A 148 -1.01 2.33 -11.25
CA ASN A 148 -2.45 2.54 -11.23
C ASN A 148 -3.01 2.00 -9.92
N LEU A 149 -3.91 2.75 -9.30
CA LEU A 149 -4.64 2.34 -8.11
C LEU A 149 -6.14 2.50 -8.35
N ALA A 150 -6.90 1.53 -7.86
CA ALA A 150 -8.34 1.65 -7.70
C ALA A 150 -8.70 1.23 -6.27
N ASN A 151 -9.43 2.07 -5.57
CA ASN A 151 -9.92 1.82 -4.22
C ASN A 151 -11.41 2.12 -4.17
N ALA A 152 -12.19 1.25 -3.56
CA ALA A 152 -13.61 1.46 -3.32
C ALA A 152 -14.01 0.96 -1.94
N LYS A 153 -14.80 1.76 -1.25
CA LYS A 153 -15.42 1.43 0.03
C LYS A 153 -16.90 1.76 -0.05
N LEU A 154 -17.73 0.75 0.19
CA LEU A 154 -19.18 0.85 0.12
C LEU A 154 -19.77 0.40 1.45
N GLY A 155 -20.65 1.20 2.04
CA GLY A 155 -21.34 0.90 3.28
C GLY A 155 -22.84 0.83 3.06
N VAL A 156 -23.51 -0.09 3.74
CA VAL A 156 -24.97 -0.12 3.85
C VAL A 156 -25.38 -0.31 5.30
N ARG A 157 -26.31 0.53 5.77
CA ARG A 157 -26.96 0.34 7.06
C ARG A 157 -28.09 -0.68 6.90
N ILE A 158 -27.90 -1.88 7.44
CA ILE A 158 -28.87 -2.97 7.29
C ILE A 158 -30.10 -2.70 8.16
N ASP A 159 -29.86 -2.31 9.40
CA ASP A 159 -30.87 -1.92 10.37
C ASP A 159 -30.30 -0.84 11.30
N GLU A 160 -31.07 -0.37 12.28
CA GLU A 160 -30.63 0.67 13.21
C GLU A 160 -29.39 0.27 14.02
N ALA A 161 -29.15 -1.03 14.22
CA ALA A 161 -28.05 -1.55 15.01
C ALA A 161 -26.87 -2.07 14.19
N SER A 162 -27.02 -2.24 12.87
CA SER A 162 -26.08 -3.02 12.05
C SER A 162 -25.63 -2.31 10.78
N LYS A 163 -24.33 -2.40 10.52
CA LYS A 163 -23.70 -1.89 9.29
C LYS A 163 -22.87 -2.97 8.62
N LEU A 164 -22.96 -3.03 7.30
CA LEU A 164 -22.10 -3.85 6.46
C LEU A 164 -21.26 -2.93 5.58
N SER A 165 -19.97 -3.25 5.44
CA SER A 165 -19.05 -2.52 4.58
C SER A 165 -18.28 -3.47 3.69
N LEU A 166 -18.26 -3.16 2.40
CA LEU A 166 -17.46 -3.82 1.38
C LEU A 166 -16.27 -2.93 1.04
N ILE A 167 -15.08 -3.53 0.97
CA ILE A 167 -13.83 -2.86 0.61
C ILE A 167 -13.27 -3.57 -0.62
N PHE A 168 -12.79 -2.79 -1.58
CA PHE A 168 -12.08 -3.28 -2.75
C PHE A 168 -10.85 -2.43 -2.98
N ASN A 169 -9.69 -3.08 -3.14
CA ASN A 169 -8.44 -2.40 -3.50
C ASN A 169 -7.75 -3.13 -4.63
N SER A 170 -7.23 -2.40 -5.60
CA SER A 170 -6.42 -2.93 -6.70
C SER A 170 -5.23 -2.03 -6.99
N VAL A 171 -4.09 -2.66 -7.25
CA VAL A 171 -2.86 -2.00 -7.68
C VAL A 171 -2.24 -2.74 -8.86
N ASP A 172 -1.83 -1.97 -9.87
CA ASP A 172 -1.04 -2.44 -11.01
C ASP A 172 0.19 -1.53 -11.15
N ILE A 173 1.37 -2.11 -10.97
CA ILE A 173 2.66 -1.43 -11.05
C ILE A 173 3.52 -2.11 -12.08
N LYS A 174 4.14 -1.28 -12.93
CA LYS A 174 5.26 -1.65 -13.79
C LYS A 174 6.36 -0.63 -13.55
N ALA A 175 7.46 -1.05 -12.96
CA ALA A 175 8.52 -0.15 -12.55
C ALA A 175 9.90 -0.75 -12.83
N ASP A 176 10.79 0.10 -13.31
CA ASP A 176 12.20 -0.19 -13.45
C ASP A 176 12.88 -0.05 -12.09
N ASP A 177 13.82 -0.94 -11.77
CA ASP A 177 14.56 -0.96 -10.51
C ASP A 177 15.99 -0.42 -10.76
N PRO A 178 16.30 0.84 -10.41
CA PRO A 178 17.63 1.44 -10.63
C PRO A 178 18.73 0.85 -9.71
N GLY A 179 18.35 0.02 -8.73
CA GLY A 179 19.27 -0.63 -7.82
C GLY A 179 20.09 0.30 -6.92
N GLY A 180 20.98 -0.31 -6.14
CA GLY A 180 21.92 0.39 -5.25
C GLY A 180 23.21 0.79 -5.96
N LEU A 181 23.91 1.77 -5.39
CA LEU A 181 25.26 2.19 -5.80
C LEU A 181 26.25 1.97 -4.65
N THR A 182 27.47 1.57 -5.00
CA THR A 182 28.59 1.61 -4.06
C THR A 182 28.94 3.05 -3.72
N LYS A 183 29.75 3.24 -2.66
CA LYS A 183 30.20 4.58 -2.25
C LYS A 183 30.95 5.32 -3.35
N ALA A 184 31.82 4.63 -4.08
CA ALA A 184 32.61 5.21 -5.17
C ALA A 184 31.72 5.58 -6.36
N GLU A 185 30.82 4.67 -6.76
CA GLU A 185 29.86 4.92 -7.84
C GLU A 185 28.96 6.12 -7.55
N TRP A 186 28.36 6.20 -6.34
CA TRP A 186 27.52 7.34 -5.96
C TRP A 186 28.27 8.68 -6.03
N LYS A 187 29.56 8.69 -5.62
CA LYS A 187 30.38 9.90 -5.64
C LYS A 187 30.81 10.29 -7.04
N ALA A 188 30.98 9.34 -7.95
CA ALA A 188 31.32 9.60 -9.34
C ALA A 188 30.13 10.13 -10.15
N ASN A 189 28.98 9.45 -10.07
CA ASN A 189 27.73 9.88 -10.69
C ASN A 189 26.55 9.40 -9.82
N PRO A 190 25.75 10.31 -9.24
CA PRO A 190 24.64 9.91 -8.38
C PRO A 190 23.43 9.34 -9.15
N GLN A 191 23.34 9.56 -10.46
CA GLN A 191 22.20 9.14 -11.28
C GLN A 191 22.39 7.80 -12.00
N GLN A 192 23.63 7.35 -12.20
CA GLN A 192 23.92 6.12 -12.93
C GLN A 192 23.23 4.88 -12.36
N ALA A 193 22.94 3.90 -13.20
CA ALA A 193 22.40 2.60 -12.80
C ALA A 193 23.08 1.44 -13.56
N PRO A 194 24.38 1.17 -13.33
CA PRO A 194 25.19 0.33 -14.23
C PRO A 194 24.67 -1.11 -14.36
N ARG A 195 24.22 -1.67 -13.23
CA ARG A 195 23.64 -3.02 -13.18
C ARG A 195 22.22 -3.06 -13.74
N ALA A 196 21.48 -1.96 -13.68
CA ALA A 196 20.12 -1.94 -14.15
C ALA A 196 20.07 -2.04 -15.68
N GLU A 197 20.93 -1.29 -16.36
CA GLU A 197 21.12 -1.37 -17.81
C GLU A 197 21.56 -2.77 -18.27
N GLN A 198 22.42 -3.43 -17.49
CA GLN A 198 22.96 -4.74 -17.87
C GLN A 198 21.93 -5.88 -17.78
N TYR A 199 21.07 -5.86 -16.75
CA TYR A 199 20.16 -6.96 -16.43
C TYR A 199 18.69 -6.60 -16.63
N ASP A 200 18.40 -5.40 -17.15
CA ASP A 200 17.06 -4.83 -17.27
C ASP A 200 16.25 -4.99 -15.96
N THR A 201 16.84 -4.59 -14.83
CA THR A 201 16.23 -4.86 -13.53
C THR A 201 14.92 -4.11 -13.38
N ARG A 202 13.85 -4.84 -13.08
CA ARG A 202 12.48 -4.30 -13.05
C ARG A 202 11.57 -5.18 -12.23
N LYS A 203 10.42 -4.63 -11.83
CA LYS A 203 9.37 -5.37 -11.14
C LYS A 203 8.01 -5.00 -11.69
N THR A 204 7.17 -6.03 -11.86
CA THR A 204 5.74 -5.88 -12.09
C THR A 204 4.97 -6.43 -10.89
N ILE A 205 3.98 -5.69 -10.42
CA ILE A 205 3.14 -6.09 -9.29
C ILE A 205 1.69 -5.90 -9.70
N LYS A 206 0.89 -6.95 -9.56
CA LYS A 206 -0.56 -6.86 -9.61
C LYS A 206 -1.13 -7.40 -8.31
N GLN A 207 -2.07 -6.69 -7.71
CA GLN A 207 -2.73 -7.17 -6.51
C GLN A 207 -4.16 -6.67 -6.48
N THR A 208 -5.07 -7.53 -6.06
CA THR A 208 -6.47 -7.20 -5.83
C THR A 208 -6.90 -7.77 -4.50
N GLN A 209 -7.63 -6.99 -3.71
CA GLN A 209 -8.12 -7.36 -2.38
C GLN A 209 -9.59 -7.00 -2.27
N ALA A 210 -10.35 -7.87 -1.62
CA ALA A 210 -11.72 -7.63 -1.22
C ALA A 210 -11.86 -7.88 0.29
N GLY A 211 -12.58 -7.00 0.97
CA GLY A 211 -12.85 -7.08 2.39
C GLY A 211 -14.34 -6.93 2.67
N LEU A 212 -14.84 -7.63 3.68
CA LEU A 212 -16.21 -7.51 4.16
C LEU A 212 -16.19 -7.35 5.68
N ARG A 213 -16.74 -6.24 6.16
CA ARG A 213 -16.85 -5.92 7.58
C ARG A 213 -18.30 -5.81 7.99
N TYR A 214 -18.69 -6.55 9.01
CA TYR A 214 -20.01 -6.48 9.64
C TYR A 214 -19.85 -5.95 11.06
N GLU A 215 -20.68 -4.99 11.43
CA GLU A 215 -20.73 -4.39 12.77
C GLU A 215 -22.17 -4.42 13.27
N ARG A 216 -22.38 -4.79 14.53
CA ARG A 216 -23.69 -4.79 15.17
C ARG A 216 -23.61 -4.41 16.64
N SER A 217 -24.48 -3.51 17.08
CA SER A 217 -24.75 -3.28 18.50
C SER A 217 -25.72 -4.35 19.03
N LEU A 218 -25.29 -5.13 20.01
CA LEU A 218 -26.07 -6.23 20.59
C LEU A 218 -26.96 -5.74 21.73
N SER A 219 -26.47 -4.76 22.49
CA SER A 219 -27.17 -4.12 23.59
C SER A 219 -26.70 -2.66 23.71
N SER A 220 -27.27 -1.88 24.63
CA SER A 220 -26.82 -0.50 24.88
C SER A 220 -25.37 -0.38 25.41
N ARG A 221 -24.70 -1.49 25.70
CA ARG A 221 -23.34 -1.54 26.27
C ARG A 221 -22.44 -2.62 25.65
N ASP A 222 -22.93 -3.36 24.66
CA ASP A 222 -22.23 -4.49 24.06
C ASP A 222 -22.28 -4.39 22.54
N ASP A 223 -21.11 -4.33 21.89
CA ASP A 223 -20.97 -4.27 20.44
C ASP A 223 -20.15 -5.45 19.94
N MET A 224 -20.43 -5.89 18.71
CA MET A 224 -19.63 -6.91 18.02
C MET A 224 -19.26 -6.48 16.61
N SER A 225 -18.11 -6.94 16.13
CA SER A 225 -17.71 -6.78 14.74
C SER A 225 -16.95 -7.99 14.22
N VAL A 226 -17.11 -8.27 12.93
CA VAL A 226 -16.41 -9.33 12.21
C VAL A 226 -15.86 -8.75 10.90
N MET A 227 -14.57 -8.98 10.64
CA MET A 227 -13.90 -8.58 9.40
C MET A 227 -13.31 -9.82 8.72
N MET A 228 -13.67 -9.99 7.45
CA MET A 228 -13.15 -11.05 6.59
C MET A 228 -12.52 -10.42 5.35
N TYR A 229 -11.47 -11.04 4.80
CA TYR A 229 -10.82 -10.55 3.60
C TYR A 229 -10.34 -11.70 2.72
N ALA A 230 -10.23 -11.42 1.42
CA ALA A 230 -9.60 -12.26 0.43
C ALA A 230 -8.75 -11.37 -0.49
N GLY A 231 -7.69 -11.92 -1.06
CA GLY A 231 -6.88 -11.17 -2.00
C GLY A 231 -5.86 -12.03 -2.71
N GLU A 232 -5.50 -11.59 -3.90
CA GLU A 232 -4.56 -12.26 -4.79
C GLU A 232 -3.46 -11.27 -5.17
N ARG A 233 -2.22 -11.75 -5.16
CA ARG A 233 -1.05 -10.94 -5.50
C ARG A 233 -0.14 -11.74 -6.43
N GLU A 234 0.23 -11.09 -7.52
CA GLU A 234 1.21 -11.58 -8.48
C GLU A 234 2.37 -10.59 -8.55
N THR A 235 3.60 -11.11 -8.58
CA THR A 235 4.79 -10.28 -8.68
C THR A 235 5.84 -10.99 -9.53
N THR A 236 6.39 -10.28 -10.51
CA THR A 236 7.55 -10.72 -11.28
C THR A 236 8.68 -9.74 -11.04
N GLN A 237 9.88 -10.23 -10.69
CA GLN A 237 11.05 -9.39 -10.43
C GLN A 237 12.26 -9.91 -11.18
N TYR A 238 12.83 -9.06 -12.04
CA TYR A 238 14.11 -9.28 -12.71
C TYR A 238 15.21 -8.67 -11.85
N GLN A 239 16.16 -9.49 -11.41
CA GLN A 239 17.22 -9.09 -10.47
C GLN A 239 18.59 -9.07 -11.15
N SER A 240 19.49 -8.21 -10.67
CA SER A 240 20.87 -8.13 -11.14
C SER A 240 21.74 -9.24 -10.54
N ILE A 241 21.32 -10.49 -10.71
CA ILE A 241 22.06 -11.68 -10.26
C ILE A 241 22.95 -12.15 -11.42
N PRO A 242 24.29 -12.20 -11.26
CA PRO A 242 25.17 -12.75 -12.28
C PRO A 242 24.88 -14.23 -12.57
N MET A 243 25.22 -14.71 -13.76
CA MET A 243 24.93 -16.09 -14.19
C MET A 243 25.48 -17.16 -13.22
N ALA A 244 26.69 -16.99 -12.69
CA ALA A 244 27.33 -18.01 -11.85
C ALA A 244 26.52 -18.38 -10.58
N PRO A 245 26.01 -17.43 -9.77
CA PRO A 245 25.06 -17.71 -8.71
C PRO A 245 23.76 -18.41 -9.16
N GLN A 246 23.28 -18.17 -10.38
CA GLN A 246 22.03 -18.77 -10.88
C GLN A 246 22.18 -20.27 -11.18
N LEU A 247 23.40 -20.76 -11.41
CA LEU A 247 23.69 -22.16 -11.68
C LEU A 247 23.54 -23.04 -10.43
N ASN A 248 23.55 -22.45 -9.23
CA ASN A 248 23.36 -23.20 -8.00
C ASN A 248 21.85 -23.39 -7.73
N PRO A 249 21.34 -24.64 -7.68
CA PRO A 249 19.93 -24.91 -7.43
C PRO A 249 19.46 -24.47 -6.03
N SER A 250 20.36 -24.18 -5.09
CA SER A 250 20.02 -23.63 -3.78
C SER A 250 19.94 -22.09 -3.75
N HIS A 251 20.23 -21.42 -4.87
CA HIS A 251 20.10 -19.97 -4.98
C HIS A 251 18.77 -19.64 -5.64
N ALA A 252 18.07 -18.63 -5.10
CA ALA A 252 17.00 -18.00 -5.84
C ALA A 252 17.62 -17.34 -7.08
N GLY A 253 17.42 -17.93 -8.25
CA GLY A 253 17.90 -17.37 -9.53
C GLY A 253 17.29 -16.00 -9.82
N GLY A 254 17.81 -15.33 -10.85
CA GLY A 254 17.11 -14.23 -11.50
C GLY A 254 16.07 -14.81 -12.46
N VAL A 255 14.89 -14.18 -12.54
CA VAL A 255 13.98 -14.34 -13.69
C VAL A 255 14.44 -13.41 -14.79
#